data_AF-A0A2R5F948-F1
#
_entry.id   AF-A0A2R5F948-F1
#
_cell.length_a   1.000
_cell.length_b   1.000
_cell.length_c   1.000
_cell.angle_alpha   90.00
_cell.angle_beta   90.00
_cell.angle_gamma   90.00
#
_symmetry.space_group_name_H-M   'P 1'
#
loop_
_entity.id
_entity.type
_entity.pdbx_description
1 polymer ?
#
loop_
_entity_poly.entity_id
_entity_poly.type
_entity_poly.pdbx_seq_one_letter_code
_entity_poly.pdbx_strand_id
1 'polypeptide(L)'
;MRKTTKRKGKVKSLSLLDFVNIYNAPPQTIIDIVRDGVSARELKDLFKKLDVPQHLILVSLRLTAATVNRKAQSGEKLSSMHSELVLGVLKMVGQVQSMVVDSGNPEGFNAAQWLAHWLAIPLPALNGEHPADYLDTIEGQRMISNLLSRMQSGAYS
;
A
#
# COMPACT_ATOMS: atom_id res chain seq x y z
N MET A 1 11.90 32.89 -28.49
CA MET A 1 12.70 31.76 -27.98
C MET A 1 12.86 31.89 -26.47
N ARG A 2 11.91 31.39 -25.68
CA ARG A 2 11.95 31.45 -24.20
C ARG A 2 12.37 30.08 -23.67
N LYS A 3 13.55 30.00 -23.06
CA LYS A 3 14.05 28.79 -22.39
C LYS A 3 13.26 28.60 -21.10
N THR A 4 12.33 27.65 -21.08
CA THR A 4 11.68 27.19 -19.84
C THR A 4 12.59 26.20 -19.15
N THR A 5 13.33 26.68 -18.15
CA THR A 5 14.18 25.85 -17.30
C THR A 5 13.30 24.96 -16.42
N LYS A 6 13.25 23.66 -16.73
CA LYS A 6 12.67 22.61 -15.89
C LYS A 6 13.31 22.64 -14.50
N ARG A 7 12.55 23.02 -13.47
CA ARG A 7 12.89 22.72 -12.08
C ARG A 7 12.62 21.23 -11.83
N LYS A 8 13.65 20.38 -11.99
CA LYS A 8 13.65 19.02 -11.44
C LYS A 8 13.70 19.15 -9.91
N GLY A 9 12.54 19.16 -9.26
CA GLY A 9 12.48 18.97 -7.81
C GLY A 9 13.00 17.57 -7.51
N LYS A 10 14.04 17.46 -6.68
CA LYS A 10 14.41 16.19 -6.04
C LYS A 10 13.16 15.66 -5.34
N VAL A 11 12.54 14.62 -5.87
CA VAL A 11 11.52 13.87 -5.14
C VAL A 11 12.22 13.37 -3.88
N LYS A 12 11.85 13.90 -2.72
CA LYS A 12 12.27 13.35 -1.42
C LYS A 12 12.00 11.84 -1.50
N SER A 13 12.99 10.99 -1.24
CA SER A 13 12.79 9.55 -1.29
C SER A 13 11.71 9.18 -0.28
N LEU A 14 10.53 8.85 -0.77
CA LEU A 14 9.43 8.41 0.07
C LEU A 14 9.79 7.01 0.56
N SER A 15 10.03 6.86 1.86
CA SER A 15 10.31 5.55 2.44
C SER A 15 9.05 4.69 2.38
N LEU A 16 9.18 3.43 1.95
CA LEU A 16 8.05 2.49 1.95
C LEU A 16 7.51 2.18 3.36
N LEU A 17 8.30 2.47 4.40
CA LEU A 17 7.93 2.30 5.81
C LEU A 17 7.03 3.43 6.33
N ASP A 18 6.86 4.51 5.57
CA ASP A 18 6.25 5.76 6.02
C ASP A 18 4.81 5.86 5.51
N PHE A 19 3.95 4.94 5.96
CA PHE A 19 2.64 4.67 5.34
C PHE A 19 1.71 5.88 5.28
N VAL A 20 1.66 6.69 6.33
CA VAL A 20 0.83 7.92 6.36
C VAL A 20 1.30 8.91 5.30
N ASN A 21 2.62 9.03 5.08
CA ASN A 21 3.16 9.86 4.02
C ASN A 21 2.86 9.30 2.63
N ILE A 22 2.84 7.97 2.47
CA ILE A 22 2.42 7.31 1.22
C ILE A 22 0.93 7.53 0.95
N TYR A 23 0.10 7.42 1.98
CA TYR A 23 -1.34 7.67 1.90
C TYR A 23 -1.65 9.12 1.49
N ASN A 24 -0.98 10.09 2.11
CA ASN A 24 -1.17 11.52 1.85
C ASN A 24 -0.32 12.07 0.69
N ALA A 25 0.45 11.23 0.00
CA ALA A 25 1.34 11.67 -1.07
C ALA A 25 0.54 12.26 -2.25
N PRO A 26 0.99 13.38 -2.84
CA PRO A 26 0.38 13.92 -4.05
C PRO A 26 0.37 12.88 -5.19
N PRO A 27 -0.66 12.88 -6.06
CA PRO A 27 -0.75 11.91 -7.15
C PRO A 27 0.50 11.85 -8.03
N GLN A 28 1.11 13.00 -8.34
CA GLN A 28 2.32 13.06 -9.16
C GLN A 28 3.50 12.31 -8.52
N THR A 29 3.66 12.39 -7.20
CA THR A 29 4.72 11.67 -6.48
C THR A 29 4.55 10.16 -6.60
N ILE A 30 3.32 9.67 -6.45
CA ILE A 30 3.02 8.24 -6.59
C ILE A 30 3.25 7.78 -8.03
N ILE A 31 2.81 8.55 -9.01
CA ILE A 31 3.02 8.26 -10.44
C ILE A 31 4.52 8.17 -10.75
N ASP A 32 5.34 9.06 -10.21
CA ASP A 32 6.78 9.05 -10.43
C ASP A 32 7.44 7.81 -9.81
N ILE A 33 7.03 7.40 -8.61
CA ILE A 33 7.51 6.16 -7.96
C ILE A 33 7.10 4.92 -8.77
N VAL A 34 5.85 4.87 -9.25
CA VAL A 34 5.34 3.75 -10.08
C VAL A 34 6.12 3.63 -11.39
N ARG A 35 6.40 4.75 -12.05
CA ARG A 35 7.17 4.78 -13.30
C ARG A 35 8.62 4.39 -13.09
N ASP A 36 9.23 4.82 -12.00
CA ASP A 36 10.59 4.44 -11.64
C ASP A 36 10.69 2.98 -11.18
N GLY A 37 9.60 2.45 -10.61
CA GLY A 37 9.49 1.10 -10.06
C GLY A 37 9.91 1.06 -8.59
N VAL A 38 9.16 0.29 -7.78
CA VAL A 38 9.52 0.04 -6.38
C VAL A 38 10.71 -0.92 -6.32
N SER A 39 11.72 -0.60 -5.52
CA SER A 39 12.87 -1.47 -5.30
C SER A 39 12.45 -2.77 -4.62
N ALA A 40 12.78 -3.93 -5.19
CA ALA A 40 12.50 -5.20 -4.54
C ALA A 40 13.30 -5.37 -3.24
N ARG A 41 14.44 -4.68 -3.10
CA ARG A 41 15.22 -4.65 -1.85
C ARG A 41 14.49 -3.86 -0.76
N GLU A 42 13.98 -2.68 -1.09
CA GLU A 42 13.20 -1.88 -0.14
C GLU A 42 11.93 -2.62 0.29
N LEU A 43 11.26 -3.31 -0.65
CA LEU A 43 10.13 -4.16 -0.33
C LEU A 43 10.51 -5.35 0.57
N LYS A 44 11.67 -5.98 0.33
CA LYS A 44 12.17 -7.05 1.20
C LYS A 44 12.49 -6.53 2.60
N ASP A 45 13.04 -5.32 2.71
CA ASP A 45 13.34 -4.69 3.99
C ASP A 45 12.07 -4.26 4.72
N LEU A 46 11.03 -3.81 3.98
CA LEU A 46 9.68 -3.60 4.49
C LEU A 46 9.16 -4.86 5.19
N PHE A 47 9.24 -6.02 4.53
CA PHE A 47 8.82 -7.31 5.08
C PHE A 47 9.57 -7.78 6.32
N LYS A 48 10.77 -7.25 6.57
CA LYS A 48 11.57 -7.59 7.75
C LYS A 48 11.34 -6.62 8.90
N LYS A 49 11.17 -5.34 8.58
CA LYS A 49 11.10 -4.25 9.56
C LYS A 49 9.71 -4.04 10.09
N LEU A 50 8.71 -4.43 9.33
CA LEU A 50 7.33 -4.35 9.74
C LEU A 50 6.84 -5.76 10.04
N ASP A 51 6.08 -5.87 11.11
CA ASP A 51 5.16 -6.98 11.31
C ASP A 51 3.96 -6.88 10.34
N VAL A 52 4.18 -6.32 9.14
CA VAL A 52 3.23 -6.38 8.02
C VAL A 52 3.25 -7.83 7.57
N PRO A 53 2.11 -8.51 7.58
CA PRO A 53 2.10 -9.90 7.17
C PRO A 53 2.48 -10.00 5.69
N GLN A 54 3.59 -10.68 5.40
CA GLN A 54 4.12 -10.80 4.04
C GLN A 54 3.06 -11.29 3.04
N HIS A 55 2.16 -12.16 3.49
CA HIS A 55 1.06 -12.68 2.69
C HIS A 55 0.17 -11.56 2.13
N LEU A 56 -0.06 -10.47 2.88
CA LEU A 56 -0.89 -9.35 2.47
C LEU A 56 -0.41 -8.73 1.14
N ILE A 57 0.88 -8.41 1.10
CA ILE A 57 1.48 -7.77 -0.07
C ILE A 57 1.67 -8.78 -1.20
N LEU A 58 2.04 -10.02 -0.89
CA LEU A 58 2.22 -11.07 -1.91
C LEU A 58 0.91 -11.43 -2.63
N VAL A 59 -0.21 -11.48 -1.90
CA VAL A 59 -1.56 -11.67 -2.47
C VAL A 59 -1.86 -10.55 -3.46
N SER A 60 -1.68 -9.29 -3.06
CA SER A 60 -1.94 -8.14 -3.94
C SER A 60 -1.07 -8.15 -5.19
N LEU A 61 0.15 -8.68 -5.10
CA LEU A 61 1.10 -8.70 -6.20
C LEU A 61 0.86 -9.83 -7.19
N ARG A 62 0.08 -10.86 -6.84
CA ARG A 62 0.10 -12.17 -7.53
C ARG A 62 1.54 -12.67 -7.76
N LEU A 63 2.45 -12.36 -6.83
CA LEU A 63 3.86 -12.75 -6.86
C LEU A 63 4.19 -13.65 -5.68
N THR A 64 5.11 -14.58 -5.89
CA THR A 64 5.66 -15.38 -4.80
C THR A 64 6.75 -14.61 -4.06
N ALA A 65 6.95 -14.93 -2.77
CA ALA A 65 8.07 -14.45 -1.99
C ALA A 65 9.42 -14.73 -2.68
N ALA A 66 9.52 -15.87 -3.37
CA ALA A 66 10.70 -16.26 -4.15
C ALA A 66 11.00 -15.26 -5.27
N THR A 67 9.99 -14.82 -6.03
CA THR A 67 10.17 -13.83 -7.09
C THR A 67 10.62 -12.48 -6.54
N VAL A 68 10.02 -12.01 -5.45
CA VAL A 68 10.44 -10.77 -4.78
C VAL A 68 11.88 -10.88 -4.27
N ASN A 69 12.22 -12.01 -3.64
CA ASN A 69 13.58 -12.26 -3.14
C ASN A 69 14.62 -12.33 -4.25
N ARG A 70 14.32 -13.01 -5.37
CA ARG A 70 15.20 -13.06 -6.55
C ARG A 70 15.47 -11.65 -7.07
N LYS A 71 14.42 -10.85 -7.27
CA LYS A 71 14.55 -9.46 -7.71
C LYS A 71 15.37 -8.63 -6.73
N ALA A 72 15.16 -8.79 -5.42
CA ALA A 72 15.90 -8.07 -4.39
C ALA A 72 17.41 -8.41 -4.37
N GLN A 73 17.76 -9.68 -4.62
CA GLN A 73 19.15 -10.14 -4.74
C GLN A 73 19.81 -9.56 -6.00
N SER A 74 19.10 -9.56 -7.13
CA SER A 74 19.58 -8.99 -8.39
C SER A 74 19.56 -7.46 -8.43
N GLY A 75 19.05 -6.79 -7.39
CA GLY A 75 18.89 -5.33 -7.37
C GLY A 75 17.84 -4.82 -8.37
N GLU A 76 16.95 -5.71 -8.83
CA GLU A 76 15.87 -5.37 -9.75
C GLU A 76 14.74 -4.61 -9.05
N LYS A 77 14.05 -3.79 -9.82
CA LYS A 77 12.79 -3.15 -9.40
C LYS A 77 11.59 -4.02 -9.79
N LEU A 78 10.46 -3.75 -9.14
CA LEU A 78 9.16 -4.23 -9.56
C LEU A 78 8.74 -3.51 -10.85
N SER A 79 7.89 -4.15 -11.65
CA SER A 79 7.26 -3.47 -12.79
C SER A 79 6.33 -2.37 -12.28
N SER A 80 5.93 -1.44 -13.17
CA SER A 80 4.99 -0.37 -12.80
C SER A 80 3.67 -0.92 -12.26
N MET A 81 3.12 -1.97 -12.89
CA MET A 81 1.92 -2.67 -12.39
C MET A 81 2.10 -3.20 -10.96
N HIS A 82 3.16 -3.97 -10.69
CA HIS A 82 3.40 -4.48 -9.34
C HIS A 82 3.71 -3.34 -8.34
N SER A 83 4.32 -2.25 -8.80
CA SER A 83 4.59 -1.08 -7.98
C SER A 83 3.29 -0.37 -7.57
N GLU A 84 2.31 -0.25 -8.48
CA GLU A 84 0.98 0.27 -8.17
C GLU A 84 0.28 -0.59 -7.11
N LEU A 85 0.29 -1.91 -7.29
CA LEU A 85 -0.36 -2.85 -6.37
C LEU A 85 0.26 -2.81 -4.98
N VAL A 86 1.60 -2.76 -4.86
CA VAL A 86 2.27 -2.58 -3.56
C VAL A 86 1.86 -1.26 -2.94
N LEU A 87 1.99 -0.16 -3.68
CA LEU A 87 1.72 1.17 -3.12
C LEU A 87 0.28 1.32 -2.67
N GLY A 88 -0.69 0.74 -3.37
CA GLY A 88 -2.08 0.77 -2.94
C GLY A 88 -2.32 0.01 -1.64
N VAL A 89 -1.64 -1.12 -1.38
CA VAL A 89 -1.69 -1.76 -0.06
C VAL A 89 -1.04 -0.90 1.03
N LEU A 90 0.12 -0.31 0.76
CA LEU A 90 0.77 0.59 1.72
C LEU A 90 -0.09 1.82 2.03
N LYS A 91 -0.82 2.33 1.03
CA LYS A 91 -1.82 3.39 1.22
C LYS A 91 -2.95 2.94 2.12
N MET A 92 -3.46 1.71 1.99
CA MET A 92 -4.50 1.18 2.89
C MET A 92 -3.99 1.06 4.34
N VAL A 93 -2.73 0.68 4.55
CA VAL A 93 -2.12 0.71 5.90
C VAL A 93 -2.10 2.13 6.45
N GLY A 94 -1.66 3.11 5.64
CA GLY A 94 -1.64 4.52 6.02
C GLY A 94 -3.04 5.10 6.25
N GLN A 95 -4.03 4.63 5.49
CA GLN A 95 -5.44 4.99 5.67
C GLN A 95 -5.95 4.50 7.03
N VAL A 96 -5.77 3.22 7.36
CA VAL A 96 -6.18 2.66 8.67
C VAL A 96 -5.47 3.38 9.80
N GLN A 97 -4.17 3.67 9.66
CA GLN A 97 -3.42 4.42 10.67
C GLN A 97 -4.02 5.83 10.86
N SER A 98 -4.38 6.52 9.77
CA SER A 98 -5.01 7.84 9.83
C SER A 98 -6.41 7.77 10.47
N MET A 99 -7.22 6.77 10.12
CA MET A 99 -8.54 6.55 10.72
C MET A 99 -8.48 6.43 12.25
N VAL A 100 -7.48 5.71 12.79
CA VAL A 100 -7.33 5.55 14.24
C VAL A 100 -6.83 6.82 14.91
N VAL A 101 -5.89 7.53 14.29
CA VAL A 101 -5.42 8.85 14.77
C VAL A 101 -6.60 9.83 14.85
N ASP A 102 -7.43 9.89 13.83
CA ASP A 102 -8.60 10.78 13.79
C ASP A 102 -9.69 10.38 14.80
N SER A 103 -9.70 9.12 15.24
CA SER A 103 -10.74 8.57 16.13
C SER A 103 -10.32 8.47 17.60
N GLY A 104 -9.05 8.77 17.96
CA GLY A 104 -8.60 8.69 19.36
C GLY A 104 -7.09 8.51 19.55
N ASN A 105 -6.70 7.62 20.46
CA ASN A 105 -5.30 7.35 20.80
C ASN A 105 -4.73 6.19 19.96
N PRO A 106 -3.73 6.41 19.08
CA PRO A 106 -3.10 5.35 18.28
C PRO A 106 -2.04 4.55 19.04
N GLU A 107 -1.75 4.86 20.30
CA GLU A 107 -0.68 4.20 21.07
C GLU A 107 -0.88 2.68 21.13
N GLY A 108 0.18 1.93 20.76
CA GLY A 108 0.17 0.47 20.70
C GLY A 108 -0.61 -0.15 19.53
N PHE A 109 -1.25 0.65 18.67
CA PHE A 109 -2.02 0.13 17.54
C PHE A 109 -1.12 -0.17 16.32
N ASN A 110 -1.13 -1.42 15.87
CA ASN A 110 -0.45 -1.84 14.65
C ASN A 110 -1.43 -1.90 13.47
N ALA A 111 -1.48 -0.82 12.68
CA ALA A 111 -2.39 -0.68 11.53
C ALA A 111 -2.19 -1.76 10.47
N ALA A 112 -0.95 -2.20 10.23
CA ALA A 112 -0.65 -3.24 9.26
C ALA A 112 -1.20 -4.60 9.70
N GLN A 113 -0.99 -4.95 10.96
CA GLN A 113 -1.49 -6.19 11.53
C GLN A 113 -3.02 -6.19 11.60
N TRP A 114 -3.63 -5.07 12.01
CA TRP A 114 -5.08 -4.92 12.01
C TRP A 114 -5.66 -5.09 10.60
N LEU A 115 -5.07 -4.42 9.60
CA LEU A 115 -5.53 -4.50 8.22
C LEU A 115 -5.45 -5.94 7.71
N ALA A 116 -4.34 -6.64 7.95
CA ALA A 116 -4.19 -8.02 7.51
C ALA A 116 -5.22 -8.96 8.15
N HIS A 117 -5.52 -8.80 9.45
CA HIS A 117 -6.60 -9.55 10.09
C HIS A 117 -7.95 -9.21 9.47
N TRP A 118 -8.28 -7.93 9.29
CA TRP A 118 -9.55 -7.50 8.72
C TRP A 118 -9.77 -8.02 7.30
N LEU A 119 -8.72 -8.03 6.47
CA LEU A 119 -8.79 -8.53 5.10
C LEU A 119 -9.01 -10.05 5.00
N ALA A 120 -8.73 -10.79 6.07
CA ALA A 120 -8.95 -12.23 6.16
C ALA A 120 -10.31 -12.59 6.77
N ILE A 121 -11.15 -11.61 7.10
CA ILE A 121 -12.50 -11.84 7.62
C ILE A 121 -13.50 -11.75 6.45
N PRO A 122 -14.33 -12.78 6.22
CA PRO A 122 -15.38 -12.72 5.20
C PRO A 122 -16.43 -11.67 5.58
N LEU A 123 -16.79 -10.80 4.64
CA LEU A 123 -17.69 -9.68 4.90
C LEU A 123 -19.05 -9.88 4.21
N PRO A 124 -20.19 -9.66 4.90
CA PRO A 124 -21.51 -9.67 4.27
C PRO A 124 -21.64 -8.67 3.10
N ALA A 125 -21.01 -7.50 3.23
CA ALA A 125 -20.97 -6.47 2.19
C ALA A 125 -20.25 -6.93 0.90
N LEU A 126 -19.48 -8.02 0.98
CA LEU A 126 -18.79 -8.67 -0.14
C LEU A 126 -19.39 -10.06 -0.44
N ASN A 127 -20.67 -10.27 -0.12
CA ASN A 127 -21.35 -11.57 -0.32
C ASN A 127 -20.63 -12.76 0.37
N GLY A 128 -19.97 -12.51 1.49
CA GLY A 128 -19.23 -13.52 2.25
C GLY A 128 -17.79 -13.77 1.76
N GLU A 129 -17.30 -13.00 0.79
CA GLU A 129 -15.90 -13.06 0.36
C GLU A 129 -14.97 -12.27 1.28
N HIS A 130 -13.67 -12.57 1.20
CA HIS A 130 -12.66 -11.87 1.96
C HIS A 130 -12.23 -10.62 1.19
N PRO A 131 -12.05 -9.47 1.84
CA PRO A 131 -11.46 -8.30 1.19
C PRO A 131 -10.11 -8.57 0.51
N ALA A 132 -9.32 -9.51 1.04
CA ALA A 132 -8.05 -9.94 0.45
C ALA A 132 -8.20 -10.43 -1.01
N ASP A 133 -9.34 -11.02 -1.37
CA ASP A 133 -9.60 -11.61 -2.68
C ASP A 133 -9.73 -10.55 -3.80
N TYR A 134 -9.82 -9.27 -3.43
CA TYR A 134 -9.97 -8.14 -4.34
C TYR A 134 -8.66 -7.35 -4.54
N LEU A 135 -7.59 -7.67 -3.81
CA LEU A 135 -6.40 -6.80 -3.74
C LEU A 135 -5.44 -6.94 -4.92
N ASP A 136 -5.71 -7.87 -5.82
CA ASP A 136 -4.92 -8.19 -6.99
C ASP A 136 -5.16 -7.24 -8.18
N THR A 137 -6.12 -6.32 -8.04
CA THR A 137 -6.43 -5.29 -9.03
C THR A 137 -6.50 -3.90 -8.39
N ILE A 138 -6.18 -2.86 -9.17
CA ILE A 138 -6.26 -1.47 -8.71
C ILE A 138 -7.70 -1.07 -8.35
N GLU A 139 -8.67 -1.53 -9.15
CA GLU A 139 -10.09 -1.26 -8.91
C GLU A 139 -10.59 -1.95 -7.64
N GLY A 140 -10.19 -3.21 -7.41
CA GLY A 140 -10.51 -3.92 -6.18
C GLY A 140 -9.88 -3.26 -4.95
N GLN A 141 -8.61 -2.86 -4.99
CA GLN A 141 -8.00 -2.09 -3.91
C GLN A 141 -8.73 -0.76 -3.63
N ARG A 142 -9.21 -0.06 -4.68
CA ARG A 142 -10.01 1.16 -4.51
C ARG A 142 -11.35 0.86 -3.84
N MET A 143 -12.02 -0.22 -4.23
CA MET A 143 -13.25 -0.68 -3.60
C MET A 143 -13.06 -0.97 -2.11
N ILE A 144 -12.00 -1.71 -1.75
CA ILE A 144 -11.67 -2.03 -0.36
C ILE A 144 -11.29 -0.77 0.44
N SER A 145 -10.51 0.15 -0.15
CA SER A 145 -10.21 1.44 0.47
C SER A 145 -11.47 2.27 0.75
N ASN A 146 -12.44 2.28 -0.17
CA ASN A 146 -13.72 2.94 0.07
C ASN A 146 -14.53 2.27 1.19
N LEU A 147 -14.46 0.94 1.30
CA LEU A 147 -15.12 0.20 2.38
C LEU A 147 -14.56 0.59 3.76
N LEU A 148 -13.24 0.70 3.88
CA LEU A 148 -12.56 1.19 5.09
C LEU A 148 -13.05 2.61 5.48
N SER A 149 -13.17 3.52 4.51
CA SER A 149 -13.69 4.88 4.78
C SER A 149 -15.14 4.89 5.28
N ARG A 150 -15.98 3.97 4.77
CA ARG A 150 -17.38 3.85 5.25
C ARG A 150 -17.46 3.32 6.67
N MET A 151 -16.54 2.43 7.06
CA MET A 151 -16.45 1.97 8.44
C MET A 151 -16.12 3.11 9.42
N GLN A 152 -15.28 4.07 9.02
CA GLN A 152 -14.96 5.25 9.86
C GLN A 152 -16.17 6.15 10.09
N SER A 153 -16.98 6.39 9.04
CA SER A 153 -18.13 7.29 9.10
C SER A 153 -19.40 6.66 9.69
N GLY A 154 -19.36 5.37 10.04
CA GLY A 154 -20.54 4.62 10.50
C GLY A 154 -21.55 4.32 9.39
N ALA A 155 -21.23 4.61 8.13
CA ALA A 155 -22.08 4.35 6.96
C ALA A 155 -21.95 2.89 6.45
N TYR A 156 -21.63 1.94 7.34
CA TYR A 156 -21.47 0.53 7.02
C TYR A 156 -22.83 -0.17 7.15
N SER A 157 -23.53 -0.32 6.03
CA SER A 157 -24.82 -1.00 5.91
C SER A 157 -24.92 -1.70 4.56
#